data_AF-A0AAJ1WY80-F1
#
_entry.id   AF-A0AAJ1WY80-F1
#
_cell.length_a   1.000
_cell.length_b   1.000
_cell.length_c   1.000
_cell.angle_alpha   90.00
_cell.angle_beta   90.00
_cell.angle_gamma   90.00
#
_symmetry.space_group_name_H-M   'P 1'
#
loop_
_entity.id
_entity.type
_entity.pdbx_description
1 polymer ?
#
loop_
_entity_poly.entity_id
_entity_poly.type
_entity_poly.pdbx_seq_one_letter_code
_entity_poly.pdbx_strand_id
1 'polypeptide(L)' 'MAISPELSALLDRVPEPAALRQLPESELQAVADAVRAEMIDAVSITGGHLG' A
#
# COMPACT_ATOMS: atom_id res chain seq x y z
N MET A 1 4.94 -13.37 0.51
CA MET A 1 5.22 -13.29 1.96
C MET A 1 4.21 -12.29 2.45
N ALA A 2 3.21 -12.72 3.22
CA ALA A 2 2.08 -11.87 3.57
C ALA A 2 2.53 -10.52 4.14
N ILE A 3 1.91 -9.43 3.69
CA ILE A 3 2.16 -8.10 4.24
C ILE A 3 1.89 -8.06 5.75
N SER A 4 2.56 -7.17 6.48
CA SER A 4 2.34 -7.07 7.93
C SER A 4 0.99 -6.40 8.24
N PRO A 5 0.32 -6.75 9.35
CA PRO A 5 -0.96 -6.16 9.74
C PRO A 5 -0.90 -4.64 9.91
N GLU A 6 0.24 -4.10 10.35
CA GLU A 6 0.45 -2.66 10.52
C GLU A 6 0.40 -1.92 9.18
N LEU A 7 0.94 -2.53 8.13
CA LEU A 7 0.98 -1.96 6.79
C LEU A 7 -0.40 -2.00 6.14
N SER A 8 -1.14 -3.10 6.34
CA SER A 8 -2.52 -3.22 5.89
C SER A 8 -3.42 -2.18 6.57
N ALA A 9 -3.28 -2.00 7.89
CA ALA A 9 -4.06 -1.03 8.65
C ALA A 9 -3.81 0.43 8.21
N LEU A 10 -2.62 0.72 7.66
CA LEU A 10 -2.33 2.02 7.06
C LEU A 10 -3.14 2.23 5.76
N LEU A 11 -3.25 1.20 4.92
CA LEU A 11 -4.02 1.26 3.67
C LEU A 11 -5.54 1.30 3.93
N ASP A 12 -6.02 0.68 5.01
CA ASP A 12 -7.42 0.76 5.43
C ASP A 12 -7.89 2.20 5.71
N ARG A 13 -6.96 3.09 6.08
CA ARG A 13 -7.23 4.53 6.26
C ARG A 13 -7.38 5.29 4.93
N VAL A 14 -7.01 4.68 3.81
CA VAL A 14 -6.99 5.26 2.46
C VAL A 14 -7.75 4.35 1.48
N PRO A 15 -9.08 4.22 1.62
CA PRO A 15 -9.87 3.27 0.82
C PRO A 15 -9.98 3.66 -0.67
N GLU A 16 -9.69 4.92 -1.00
CA GLU A 16 -9.71 5.42 -2.38
C GLU A 16 -8.62 6.49 -2.60
N PRO A 17 -8.15 6.70 -3.85
CA PRO A 17 -7.08 7.66 -4.13
C PRO A 17 -7.39 9.11 -3.70
N ALA A 18 -8.68 9.48 -3.62
CA ALA A 18 -9.08 10.80 -3.15
C ALA A 18 -8.74 11.05 -1.67
N ALA A 19 -8.71 9.99 -0.85
CA ALA A 19 -8.37 10.08 0.57
C ALA A 19 -6.90 10.50 0.80
N LEU A 20 -5.99 10.24 -0.15
CA LEU A 20 -4.59 10.70 -0.08
C LEU A 20 -4.48 12.21 0.09
N ARG A 21 -5.41 12.98 -0.49
CA ARG A 21 -5.41 14.45 -0.40
C ARG A 21 -5.76 14.98 0.99
N GLN A 22 -6.32 14.13 1.85
CA GLN A 22 -6.72 14.49 3.22
C GLN A 22 -5.62 14.17 4.23
N LEU A 23 -4.56 13.48 3.82
CA LEU A 23 -3.44 13.13 4.68
C LEU A 23 -2.41 14.26 4.78
N PRO A 24 -1.70 14.37 5.92
CA PRO A 24 -0.47 15.16 5.98
C PRO A 24 0.54 14.66 4.94
N GLU A 25 1.29 15.57 4.32
CA GLU A 25 2.33 15.21 3.34
C GLU A 25 3.36 14.23 3.91
N SER A 26 3.67 14.34 5.21
CA SER A 26 4.57 13.43 5.92
C SER A 26 4.10 11.97 5.97
N GLU A 27 2.80 11.70 5.79
CA GLU A 27 2.25 10.34 5.77
C GLU A 27 2.30 9.71 4.36
N LEU A 28 2.47 10.50 3.29
CA LEU A 28 2.38 10.00 1.92
C LEU A 28 3.46 8.97 1.58
N GLN A 29 4.67 9.14 2.12
CA GLN A 29 5.75 8.16 1.92
C GLN A 29 5.39 6.80 2.51
N ALA A 30 4.85 6.78 3.73
CA ALA A 30 4.45 5.54 4.39
C ALA A 30 3.33 4.82 3.61
N VAL A 31 2.35 5.57 3.09
CA VAL A 31 1.30 5.02 2.24
C VAL A 31 1.86 4.46 0.94
N ALA A 32 2.80 5.16 0.29
CA ALA A 32 3.44 4.68 -0.93
C ALA A 32 4.22 3.37 -0.70
N ASP A 33 4.91 3.26 0.43
CA ASP A 33 5.65 2.05 0.79
C ASP A 33 4.70 0.88 1.08
N ALA A 34 3.57 1.16 1.72
CA ALA A 34 2.51 0.19 1.95
C ALA A 34 1.89 -0.33 0.64
N VAL A 35 1.53 0.57 -0.28
CA VAL A 35 0.98 0.19 -1.60
C VAL A 35 1.99 -0.68 -2.36
N ARG A 36 3.28 -0.32 -2.35
CA ARG A 36 4.30 -1.10 -3.06
C ARG A 36 4.42 -2.52 -2.49
N ALA A 37 4.44 -2.66 -1.16
CA ALA A 37 4.53 -3.96 -0.52
C ALA A 37 3.30 -4.83 -0.82
N GLU A 38 2.10 -4.27 -0.73
CA GLU A 38 0.85 -4.97 -1.06
C GLU A 38 0.80 -5.41 -2.52
N MET A 39 1.18 -4.52 -3.44
CA MET A 39 1.26 -4.88 -4.86
C MET A 39 2.24 -6.02 -5.11
N ILE A 40 3.42 -6.01 -4.49
CA ILE A 40 4.40 -7.09 -4.60
C ILE A 40 3.84 -8.41 -4.07
N ASP A 41 3.22 -8.42 -2.88
CA ASP A 41 2.68 -9.65 -2.32
C ASP A 41 1.51 -10.20 -3.16
N ALA A 42 0.58 -9.33 -3.57
CA ALA A 42 -0.57 -9.71 -4.39
C ALA A 42 -0.16 -10.34 -5.72
N VAL A 43 0.82 -9.76 -6.42
CA VAL A 43 1.27 -10.30 -7.72
C VAL A 43 2.32 -11.41 -7.63
N SER A 44 2.97 -11.58 -6.46
CA SER A 44 3.89 -12.69 -6.21
C SER A 44 3.18 -14.04 -6.29
N ILE A 45 1.88 -14.08 -5.99
CA ILE A 45 1.06 -15.29 -6.09
C ILE A 45 0.70 -15.58 -7.55
N THR A 46 0.43 -14.54 -8.34
CA THR A 46 -0.08 -14.68 -9.71
C THR A 46 1.02 -14.74 -10.77
N GLY A 47 2.28 -14.40 -10.43
CA GLY A 47 3.43 -14.45 -11.33
C GLY A 47 3.42 -13.36 -12.41
N GLY A 48 2.86 -12.17 -12.11
CA GLY A 48 2.83 -11.01 -13.03
C GLY A 48 4.13 -10.19 -13.03
N HIS A 49 4.39 -9.42 -14.10
CA HIS A 49 5.59 -8.58 -14.19
C HIS A 49 5.45 -7.27 -13.39
N LEU A 50 6.41 -7.01 -12.49
CA LEU A 50 6.62 -5.74 -11.79
C LEU A 50 7.96 -5.11 -12.21
N GLY A 51 8.18 -4.97 -13.52
CA GLY A 51 9.37 -4.38 -14.12
C GLY A 51 8.99 -3.43 -15.24
#